data_AF-I0R9B4-F1
#
_entry.id   AF-I0R9B4-F1
#
_cell.length_a   1.000
_cell.length_b   1.000
_cell.length_c   1.000
_cell.angle_alpha   90.00
_cell.angle_beta   90.00
_cell.angle_gamma   90.00
#
_symmetry.space_group_name_H-M   'P 1'
#
loop_
_entity.id
_entity.type
_entity.pdbx_description
1 polymer ?
#
loop_
_entity_poly.entity_id
_entity_poly.type
_entity_poly.pdbx_seq_one_letter_code
_entity_poly.pdbx_strand_id
1 'polypeptide(L)'
;MYINNYNFIDRAEDKCFDNIDTGNTDEIWNISSDAIREFIHYIYMHFDIFKLIICYSDGTEYNNYIDRIVERELNSMYRMYETLDKKGISYNRVAKNELHMIIHAYYACIFETVLHDFSKETALDSVQSLSSFFTAGWRKLLQI
;
A
#
# COMPACT_ATOMS: atom_id res chain seq x y z
N MET A 1 -22.82 -0.75 1.49
CA MET A 1 -22.03 -1.94 1.08
C MET A 1 -20.66 -1.77 1.72
N TYR A 2 -20.40 -2.47 2.84
CA TYR A 2 -19.13 -2.33 3.56
C TYR A 2 -18.07 -3.10 2.80
N ILE A 3 -17.28 -2.40 1.99
CA ILE A 3 -16.10 -2.95 1.35
C ILE A 3 -15.08 -3.21 2.46
N ASN A 4 -15.04 -4.43 2.97
CA ASN A 4 -14.15 -4.81 4.07
C ASN A 4 -12.76 -5.15 3.50
N ASN A 5 -12.08 -4.10 3.00
CA ASN A 5 -10.79 -4.15 2.30
C ASN A 5 -9.62 -4.65 3.16
N TYR A 6 -9.79 -4.75 4.48
CA TYR A 6 -8.66 -4.87 5.40
C TYR A 6 -8.16 -6.30 5.60
N ASN A 7 -8.98 -7.33 5.34
CA ASN A 7 -8.61 -8.71 5.68
C ASN A 7 -7.34 -9.24 5.01
N PHE A 8 -6.94 -8.79 3.83
CA PHE A 8 -5.69 -9.22 3.20
C PHE A 8 -4.52 -8.28 3.54
N ILE A 9 -4.78 -6.99 3.70
CA ILE A 9 -3.76 -6.01 4.08
C ILE A 9 -3.32 -6.23 5.53
N ASP A 10 -4.25 -6.59 6.41
CA ASP A 10 -3.95 -6.95 7.81
C ASP A 10 -3.10 -8.22 7.86
N ARG A 11 -3.43 -9.25 7.05
CA ARG A 11 -2.59 -10.46 6.94
C ARG A 11 -1.20 -10.17 6.40
N ALA A 12 -1.07 -9.25 5.44
CA ALA A 12 0.22 -8.86 4.91
C ALA A 12 1.05 -8.11 5.96
N GLU A 13 0.40 -7.23 6.71
CA GLU A 13 1.01 -6.52 7.83
C GLU A 13 1.50 -7.49 8.92
N ASP A 14 0.68 -8.46 9.33
CA ASP A 14 1.06 -9.48 10.30
C ASP A 14 2.31 -10.26 9.82
N LYS A 15 2.32 -10.69 8.55
CA LYS A 15 3.49 -11.36 7.96
C LYS A 15 4.74 -10.48 7.92
N CYS A 16 4.59 -9.18 7.64
CA CYS A 16 5.70 -8.24 7.68
C CYS A 16 6.29 -8.17 9.09
N PHE A 17 5.45 -8.05 10.12
CA PHE A 17 5.91 -8.01 11.50
C PHE A 17 6.54 -9.32 11.97
N ASP A 18 5.99 -10.48 11.58
CA ASP A 18 6.60 -11.79 11.86
C ASP A 18 8.01 -11.91 11.24
N ASN A 19 8.21 -11.36 10.03
CA ASN A 19 9.52 -11.35 9.36
C ASN A 19 10.51 -10.39 10.01
N ILE A 20 10.06 -9.20 10.43
CA ILE A 20 10.89 -8.28 11.22
C ILE A 20 11.29 -8.94 12.55
N ASP A 21 10.36 -9.66 13.18
CA ASP A 21 10.60 -10.37 14.44
C ASP A 21 11.67 -11.46 14.33
N THR A 22 11.80 -12.06 13.15
CA THR A 22 12.79 -13.09 12.83
C THR A 22 14.06 -12.53 12.18
N GLY A 23 14.16 -11.22 11.99
CA GLY A 23 15.32 -10.54 11.40
C GLY A 23 15.39 -10.61 9.86
N ASN A 24 14.32 -11.03 9.19
CA ASN A 24 14.23 -11.14 7.74
C ASN A 24 13.58 -9.87 7.13
N THR A 25 14.26 -8.73 7.26
CA THR A 25 13.72 -7.43 6.81
C THR A 25 13.57 -7.32 5.29
N ASP A 26 14.33 -8.08 4.51
CA ASP A 26 14.23 -8.05 3.04
C ASP A 26 12.88 -8.59 2.51
N GLU A 27 12.23 -9.46 3.26
CA GLU A 27 10.99 -10.11 2.85
C GLU A 27 9.76 -9.19 2.95
N ILE A 28 9.83 -8.11 3.75
CA ILE A 28 8.74 -7.14 3.90
C ILE A 28 8.32 -6.53 2.56
N TRP A 29 9.27 -6.42 1.62
CA TRP A 29 9.05 -5.86 0.29
C TRP A 29 8.31 -6.82 -0.64
N ASN A 30 8.62 -8.11 -0.54
CA ASN A 30 7.92 -9.16 -1.28
C ASN A 30 6.49 -9.28 -0.78
N ILE A 31 6.29 -9.31 0.54
CA ILE A 31 4.97 -9.33 1.17
C ILE A 31 4.14 -8.11 0.75
N SER A 32 4.73 -6.92 0.74
CA SER A 32 4.06 -5.69 0.29
C SER A 32 3.67 -5.75 -1.19
N SER A 33 4.54 -6.31 -2.04
CA SER A 33 4.26 -6.50 -3.47
C SER A 33 3.10 -7.47 -3.70
N ASP A 34 3.08 -8.59 -2.98
CA ASP A 34 2.00 -9.57 -3.04
C ASP A 34 0.68 -8.99 -2.54
N ALA A 35 0.69 -8.22 -1.45
CA ALA A 35 -0.50 -7.56 -0.91
C ALA A 35 -1.13 -6.59 -1.92
N ILE A 36 -0.30 -5.83 -2.64
CA ILE A 36 -0.77 -4.92 -3.68
C ILE A 36 -1.32 -5.67 -4.91
N ARG A 37 -0.72 -6.81 -5.27
CA ARG A 37 -1.27 -7.69 -6.30
C ARG A 37 -2.64 -8.26 -5.90
N GLU A 38 -2.80 -8.70 -4.65
CA GLU A 38 -4.10 -9.11 -4.10
C GLU A 38 -5.10 -7.95 -4.11
N PHE A 39 -4.66 -6.73 -3.80
CA PHE A 39 -5.51 -5.54 -3.86
C PHE A 39 -6.02 -5.27 -5.28
N ILE A 40 -5.18 -5.40 -6.31
CA ILE A 40 -5.62 -5.28 -7.71
C ILE A 40 -6.65 -6.36 -8.06
N HIS A 41 -6.43 -7.60 -7.64
CA HIS A 41 -7.43 -8.65 -7.84
C HIS A 41 -8.78 -8.30 -7.21
N TYR A 42 -8.77 -7.70 -6.03
CA TYR A 42 -9.96 -7.25 -5.33
C TYR A 42 -10.64 -6.06 -6.03
N ILE A 43 -9.88 -5.05 -6.43
CA ILE A 43 -10.37 -3.90 -7.22
C ILE A 43 -11.12 -4.39 -8.45
N TYR A 44 -10.53 -5.30 -9.22
CA TYR A 44 -11.11 -5.78 -10.46
C TYR A 44 -12.27 -6.76 -10.26
N MET A 45 -12.41 -7.38 -9.08
CA MET A 45 -13.62 -8.12 -8.71
C MET A 45 -14.82 -7.18 -8.45
N HIS A 46 -14.53 -5.94 -8.06
CA HIS A 46 -15.51 -4.92 -7.69
C HIS A 46 -15.33 -3.65 -8.52
N PHE A 47 -14.94 -3.78 -9.79
CA PHE A 47 -14.42 -2.68 -10.59
C PHE A 47 -15.39 -1.48 -10.66
N ASP A 48 -16.68 -1.75 -10.91
CA ASP A 48 -17.70 -0.69 -10.99
C ASP A 48 -17.82 0.11 -9.68
N ILE A 49 -17.66 -0.55 -8.54
CA ILE A 49 -17.72 0.10 -7.22
C ILE A 49 -16.49 0.99 -7.02
N PHE A 50 -15.31 0.48 -7.36
CA PHE A 50 -14.08 1.28 -7.32
C PHE A 50 -14.14 2.43 -8.32
N LYS A 51 -14.74 2.25 -9.50
CA LYS A 51 -14.96 3.34 -10.45
C LYS A 51 -15.84 4.44 -9.86
N LEU A 52 -16.94 4.07 -9.18
CA LEU A 52 -17.80 5.02 -8.46
C LEU A 52 -17.04 5.77 -7.37
N ILE A 53 -16.27 5.06 -6.55
CA ILE A 53 -15.50 5.66 -5.45
C ILE A 53 -14.41 6.60 -5.99
N ILE A 54 -13.67 6.19 -7.01
CA ILE A 54 -12.51 6.94 -7.50
C ILE A 54 -12.92 8.11 -8.40
N CYS A 55 -13.94 7.94 -9.24
CA CYS A 55 -14.29 8.93 -10.26
C CYS A 55 -15.49 9.82 -9.89
N TYR A 56 -16.34 9.38 -8.96
CA TYR A 56 -17.66 9.99 -8.76
C TYR A 56 -18.05 10.18 -7.28
N SER A 57 -17.10 10.09 -6.34
CA SER A 57 -17.39 10.19 -4.91
C SER A 57 -17.42 11.62 -4.37
N ASP A 58 -17.08 12.63 -5.16
CA ASP A 58 -17.11 14.02 -4.73
C ASP A 58 -18.49 14.42 -4.18
N GLY A 59 -18.51 15.00 -2.98
CA GLY A 59 -19.73 15.36 -2.26
C GLY A 59 -20.44 14.19 -1.56
N THR A 60 -19.88 12.97 -1.61
CA THR A 60 -20.37 11.80 -0.85
C THR A 60 -19.50 11.51 0.37
N GLU A 61 -19.94 10.59 1.24
CA GLU A 61 -19.13 10.11 2.37
C GLU A 61 -17.86 9.35 1.97
N TYR A 62 -17.69 9.03 0.68
CA TYR A 62 -16.56 8.30 0.11
C TYR A 62 -15.51 9.21 -0.54
N ASN A 63 -15.71 10.53 -0.54
CA ASN A 63 -14.80 11.49 -1.19
C ASN A 63 -13.36 11.45 -0.67
N ASN A 64 -13.14 10.99 0.56
CA ASN A 64 -11.83 10.88 1.21
C ASN A 64 -11.32 9.43 1.27
N TYR A 65 -11.78 8.56 0.37
CA TYR A 65 -11.39 7.15 0.36
C TYR A 65 -9.88 6.95 0.23
N ILE A 66 -9.23 7.69 -0.68
CA ILE A 66 -7.77 7.62 -0.87
C ILE A 66 -7.05 8.05 0.40
N ASP A 67 -7.45 9.18 1.00
CA ASP A 67 -6.86 9.67 2.24
C ASP A 67 -6.98 8.66 3.38
N ARG A 68 -8.10 7.95 3.50
CA ARG A 68 -8.28 6.90 4.51
C ARG A 68 -7.30 5.73 4.34
N ILE A 69 -7.03 5.34 3.10
CA ILE A 69 -6.02 4.31 2.81
C ILE A 69 -4.63 4.84 3.18
N VAL A 70 -4.30 6.06 2.77
CA VAL A 70 -3.00 6.69 3.07
C VAL A 70 -2.76 6.78 4.58
N GLU A 71 -3.75 7.21 5.36
CA GLU A 71 -3.65 7.28 6.82
C GLU A 71 -3.50 5.89 7.46
N ARG A 72 -4.16 4.85 6.92
CA ARG A 72 -3.98 3.46 7.39
C ARG A 72 -2.54 2.99 7.16
N GLU A 73 -1.99 3.22 5.97
CA GLU A 73 -0.62 2.85 5.63
C GLU A 73 0.42 3.66 6.41
N LEU A 74 0.17 4.95 6.65
CA LEU A 74 1.01 5.76 7.55
C LEU A 74 1.07 5.15 8.95
N ASN A 75 -0.07 4.73 9.49
CA ASN A 75 -0.11 4.06 10.79
C ASN A 75 0.67 2.73 10.79
N SER A 76 0.60 1.96 9.69
CA SER A 76 1.40 0.74 9.51
C SER A 76 2.91 1.03 9.53
N MET A 77 3.36 2.06 8.79
CA MET A 77 4.76 2.49 8.77
C MET A 77 5.25 2.91 10.16
N TYR A 78 4.43 3.61 10.94
CA TYR A 78 4.79 3.97 12.32
C TYR A 78 4.90 2.76 13.24
N ARG A 79 3.99 1.78 13.12
CA ARG A 79 4.10 0.50 13.84
C ARG A 79 5.38 -0.25 13.47
N MET A 80 5.76 -0.23 12.19
CA MET A 80 7.03 -0.81 11.74
C MET A 80 8.22 -0.15 12.41
N TYR A 81 8.26 1.19 12.47
CA TYR A 81 9.33 1.90 13.19
C TYR A 81 9.41 1.51 14.66
N GLU A 82 8.27 1.43 15.35
CA GLU A 82 8.24 0.98 16.75
C GLU A 82 8.77 -0.45 16.93
N THR A 83 8.46 -1.36 16.00
CA THR A 83 8.96 -2.74 16.02
C THR A 83 10.46 -2.79 15.76
N LEU A 84 10.96 -2.04 14.77
CA LEU A 84 12.39 -1.94 14.47
C LEU A 84 13.17 -1.37 15.68
N ASP A 85 12.66 -0.31 16.32
CA ASP A 85 13.24 0.28 17.53
C ASP A 85 13.34 -0.75 18.66
N LYS A 86 12.25 -1.50 18.94
CA LYS A 86 12.22 -2.55 19.99
C LYS A 86 13.24 -3.66 19.74
N LYS A 87 13.55 -3.95 18.47
CA LYS A 87 14.50 -4.99 18.07
C LYS A 87 15.94 -4.48 17.94
N GLY A 88 16.15 -3.17 18.03
CA GLY A 88 17.46 -2.56 17.80
C GLY A 88 17.95 -2.72 16.36
N ILE A 89 17.02 -2.85 15.39
CA ILE A 89 17.35 -2.90 13.96
C ILE A 89 17.57 -1.47 13.48
N SER A 90 18.72 -1.20 12.86
CA SER A 90 19.05 0.13 12.35
C SER A 90 18.20 0.45 11.12
N TYR A 91 17.66 1.66 11.07
CA TYR A 91 16.91 2.19 9.93
C TYR A 91 17.02 3.73 9.87
N ASN A 92 16.68 4.28 8.73
CA ASN A 92 16.49 5.71 8.52
C ASN A 92 15.00 6.05 8.61
N ARG A 93 14.69 7.01 9.49
CA ARG A 93 13.33 7.50 9.65
C ARG A 93 13.02 8.59 8.62
N VAL A 94 11.93 8.41 7.88
CA VAL A 94 11.43 9.40 6.92
C VAL A 94 10.44 10.34 7.64
N ALA A 95 10.43 11.62 7.28
CA ALA A 95 9.54 12.59 7.92
C ALA A 95 8.07 12.29 7.58
N LYS A 96 7.14 12.64 8.49
CA LYS A 96 5.70 12.37 8.31
C LYS A 96 5.16 12.88 6.97
N ASN A 97 5.48 14.13 6.62
CA ASN A 97 4.97 14.75 5.40
C ASN A 97 5.50 14.06 4.14
N GLU A 98 6.77 13.63 4.16
CA GLU A 98 7.38 12.88 3.05
C GLU A 98 6.76 11.49 2.91
N LEU A 99 6.55 10.77 4.01
CA LEU A 99 5.84 9.48 4.00
C LEU A 99 4.44 9.63 3.42
N HIS A 100 3.70 10.65 3.86
CA HIS A 100 2.35 10.92 3.35
C HIS A 100 2.39 11.16 1.83
N MET A 101 3.32 11.98 1.34
CA MET A 101 3.48 12.24 -0.09
C MET A 101 3.79 10.97 -0.88
N ILE A 102 4.73 10.14 -0.42
CA ILE A 102 5.16 8.94 -1.13
C ILE A 102 4.04 7.90 -1.17
N ILE A 103 3.39 7.65 -0.03
CA ILE A 103 2.28 6.68 0.07
C ILE A 103 1.11 7.16 -0.80
N HIS A 104 0.74 8.43 -0.70
CA HIS A 104 -0.31 9.00 -1.54
C HIS A 104 0.02 8.86 -3.03
N ALA A 105 1.25 9.19 -3.45
CA ALA A 105 1.70 9.02 -4.83
C ALA A 105 1.59 7.57 -5.31
N TYR A 106 1.95 6.60 -4.45
CA TYR A 106 1.85 5.18 -4.80
C TYR A 106 0.41 4.74 -5.08
N TYR A 107 -0.52 5.07 -4.18
CA TYR A 107 -1.93 4.73 -4.38
C TYR A 107 -2.57 5.50 -5.52
N ALA A 108 -2.20 6.76 -5.73
CA ALA A 108 -2.64 7.51 -6.91
C ALA A 108 -2.25 6.77 -8.20
N CYS A 109 -0.99 6.34 -8.34
CA CYS A 109 -0.54 5.56 -9.50
C CYS A 109 -1.29 4.22 -9.66
N ILE A 110 -1.64 3.55 -8.56
CA ILE A 110 -2.46 2.33 -8.61
C ILE A 110 -3.86 2.64 -9.14
N PHE A 111 -4.50 3.72 -8.66
CA PHE A 111 -5.86 4.08 -9.04
C PHE A 111 -5.99 4.64 -10.47
N GLU A 112 -4.90 5.07 -11.11
CA GLU A 112 -4.87 5.36 -12.55
C GLU A 112 -5.42 4.19 -13.37
N THR A 113 -5.16 2.95 -12.94
CA THR A 113 -5.68 1.73 -13.62
C THR A 113 -7.20 1.68 -13.65
N VAL A 114 -7.86 2.20 -12.61
CA VAL A 114 -9.32 2.31 -12.51
C VAL A 114 -9.79 3.56 -13.26
N LEU A 115 -9.11 4.69 -13.08
CA LEU A 115 -9.46 5.97 -13.71
C LEU A 115 -9.50 5.85 -15.24
N HIS A 116 -8.55 5.13 -15.82
CA HIS A 116 -8.35 4.98 -17.26
C HIS A 116 -8.86 3.65 -17.85
N ASP A 117 -9.65 2.88 -17.10
CA ASP A 117 -10.30 1.66 -17.57
C ASP A 117 -9.33 0.62 -18.15
N PHE A 118 -8.19 0.42 -17.48
CA PHE A 118 -7.22 -0.59 -17.89
C PHE A 118 -7.85 -1.98 -17.77
N SER A 119 -7.45 -2.92 -18.64
CA SER A 119 -7.75 -4.34 -18.41
C SER A 119 -7.07 -4.83 -17.14
N LYS A 120 -7.60 -5.90 -16.55
CA LYS A 120 -7.03 -6.51 -15.35
C LYS A 120 -5.58 -6.94 -15.57
N GLU A 121 -5.31 -7.51 -16.74
CA GLU A 121 -3.98 -7.96 -17.15
C GLU A 121 -3.01 -6.78 -17.21
N THR A 122 -3.39 -5.68 -17.89
CA THR A 122 -2.57 -4.48 -17.99
C THR A 122 -2.35 -3.80 -16.63
N ALA A 123 -3.36 -3.82 -15.76
CA ALA A 123 -3.22 -3.27 -14.40
C ALA A 123 -2.25 -4.10 -13.55
N LEU A 124 -2.29 -5.43 -13.63
CA LEU A 124 -1.34 -6.30 -12.94
C LEU A 124 0.11 -6.06 -13.43
N ASP A 125 0.32 -5.95 -14.73
CA ASP A 125 1.65 -5.66 -15.31
C ASP A 125 2.17 -4.27 -14.90
N SER A 126 1.28 -3.27 -14.91
CA SER A 126 1.60 -1.90 -14.49
C SER A 126 1.98 -1.86 -13.02
N VAL A 127 1.20 -2.52 -12.16
CA VAL A 127 1.43 -2.56 -10.72
C VAL A 127 2.67 -3.35 -10.35
N GLN A 128 3.05 -4.39 -11.10
CA GLN A 128 4.34 -5.06 -10.90
C GLN A 128 5.52 -4.11 -11.12
N SER A 129 5.43 -3.25 -12.14
CA SER A 129 6.45 -2.23 -12.42
C SER A 129 6.48 -1.15 -11.35
N LEU A 130 5.32 -0.67 -10.91
CA LEU A 130 5.19 0.29 -9.82
C LEU A 130 5.74 -0.27 -8.50
N SER A 131 5.38 -1.51 -8.14
CA SER A 131 5.86 -2.13 -6.90
C SER A 131 7.38 -2.24 -6.89
N SER A 132 7.99 -2.61 -8.03
CA SER A 132 9.45 -2.65 -8.18
C SER A 132 10.09 -1.27 -7.98
N PHE A 133 9.51 -0.22 -8.57
CA PHE A 133 9.99 1.15 -8.45
C PHE A 133 9.92 1.66 -7.00
N PHE A 134 8.75 1.54 -6.36
CA PHE A 134 8.56 1.99 -4.99
C PHE A 134 9.38 1.16 -3.99
N THR A 135 9.50 -0.15 -4.19
CA THR A 135 10.36 -1.01 -3.36
C THR A 135 11.82 -0.55 -3.40
N ALA A 136 12.35 -0.23 -4.58
CA ALA A 136 13.71 0.29 -4.70
C ALA A 136 13.87 1.64 -3.97
N GLY A 137 12.85 2.51 -4.07
CA GLY A 137 12.79 3.77 -3.32
C GLY A 137 12.79 3.55 -1.80
N TRP A 138 11.96 2.62 -1.31
CA TRP A 138 11.88 2.33 0.12
C TRP A 138 13.16 1.75 0.69
N ARG A 139 13.79 0.79 0.00
CA ARG A 139 15.12 0.28 0.38
C ARG A 139 16.14 1.41 0.50
N LYS A 140 16.12 2.36 -0.45
CA LYS A 140 17.04 3.49 -0.44
C LYS A 140 16.76 4.46 0.72
N LEU A 141 15.50 4.74 1.00
CA LEU A 141 15.08 5.70 2.03
C LEU A 141 15.26 5.15 3.44
N LEU A 142 14.79 3.93 3.69
CA LEU A 142 14.75 3.33 5.03
C LEU A 142 16.05 2.63 5.41
N GLN A 143 16.83 2.15 4.44
CA GLN A 143 18.08 1.41 4.69
C GLN A 143 17.90 0.23 5.67
N ILE A 144 16.80 -0.52 5.49
CA ILE A 144 16.46 -1.76 6.21
C ILE A 144 16.48 -2.97 5.30
#